data_AF-A0A0U2TJM9-F1
#
_entry.id   AF-A0A0U2TJM9-F1
#
_cell.length_a   1.000
_cell.length_b   1.000
_cell.length_c   1.000
_cell.angle_alpha   90.00
_cell.angle_beta   90.00
_cell.angle_gamma   90.00
#
_symmetry.space_group_name_H-M   'P 1'
#
loop_
_entity.id
_entity.type
_entity.pdbx_description
1 polymer ?
#
loop_
_entity_poly.entity_id
_entity_poly.type
_entity_poly.pdbx_seq_one_letter_code
_entity_poly.pdbx_strand_id
1 'polypeptide(L)'
;MSWSTNSLMKPALLPRVSDPLWFGADRPVDEEAQIAKEENDHADLMIRISQRGKDIIPIGKSSSEALQEPEEEEDEDEDSESDHEDEDEEDIDLDAQDNNQN
;
A
#
# COMPACT_ATOMS: atom_id res chain seq x y z
N MET A 1 69.59 2.38 16.35
CA MET A 1 68.64 1.28 16.11
C MET A 1 67.28 1.88 15.78
N SER A 2 66.76 1.69 14.57
CA SER A 2 65.38 2.10 14.23
C SER A 2 64.53 0.84 14.15
N TRP A 3 63.68 0.63 15.14
CA TRP A 3 62.70 -0.45 15.14
C TRP A 3 61.49 0.08 14.39
N SER A 4 61.39 -0.25 13.10
CA SER A 4 60.19 0.05 12.32
C SER A 4 59.07 -0.84 12.85
N THR A 5 58.06 -0.26 13.50
CA THR A 5 56.81 -0.96 13.81
C THR A 5 56.03 -1.10 12.50
N ASN A 6 56.38 -2.11 11.73
CA ASN A 6 55.50 -2.62 10.68
C ASN A 6 54.25 -3.17 11.37
N SER A 7 53.31 -2.30 11.66
CA SER A 7 51.95 -2.71 12.03
C SER A 7 51.34 -3.29 10.77
N LEU A 8 51.43 -4.61 10.62
CA LEU A 8 50.61 -5.35 9.66
C LEU A 8 49.16 -5.01 10.00
N MET A 9 48.50 -4.22 9.15
CA MET A 9 47.06 -4.02 9.24
C MET A 9 46.41 -5.40 9.18
N LYS A 10 45.85 -5.83 10.31
CA LYS A 10 45.14 -7.10 10.41
C LYS A 10 43.69 -6.89 9.99
N PRO A 11 43.09 -7.82 9.24
CA PRO A 11 41.67 -7.73 8.93
C PRO A 11 40.84 -7.74 10.22
N ALA A 12 39.77 -6.96 10.24
CA ALA A 12 38.83 -6.95 11.35
C ALA A 12 38.08 -8.29 11.40
N LEU A 13 38.15 -8.98 12.54
CA LEU A 13 37.44 -10.25 12.81
C LEU A 13 36.06 -10.01 13.43
N LEU A 14 35.44 -8.90 13.08
CA LEU A 14 34.11 -8.55 13.55
C LEU A 14 33.05 -9.24 12.68
N PRO A 15 31.90 -9.63 13.26
CA PRO A 15 30.79 -10.14 12.47
C PRO A 15 30.32 -9.11 11.45
N ARG A 16 29.73 -9.60 10.36
CA ARG A 16 29.18 -8.74 9.32
C ARG A 16 28.06 -7.88 9.90
N VAL A 17 28.03 -6.62 9.48
CA VAL A 17 27.02 -5.65 9.93
C VAL A 17 25.63 -6.04 9.45
N SER A 18 25.51 -6.68 8.28
CA SER A 18 24.28 -7.28 7.78
C SER A 18 24.43 -8.79 7.63
N ASP A 19 23.39 -9.52 8.04
CA ASP A 19 23.30 -10.97 7.87
C ASP A 19 22.03 -11.28 7.08
N PRO A 20 22.11 -12.04 5.97
CA PRO A 20 20.92 -12.49 5.24
C PRO A 20 19.88 -13.23 6.10
N LEU A 21 20.28 -13.80 7.24
CA LEU A 21 19.38 -14.49 8.16
C LEU A 21 18.33 -13.56 8.80
N TRP A 22 18.70 -12.30 9.07
CA TRP A 22 17.82 -11.31 9.70
C TRP A 22 17.63 -10.04 8.87
N PHE A 23 18.43 -9.86 7.80
CA PHE A 23 18.36 -8.76 6.85
C PHE A 23 18.05 -9.29 5.45
N GLY A 24 16.77 -9.51 5.18
CA GLY A 24 16.27 -9.96 3.88
C GLY A 24 15.95 -8.79 2.96
N ALA A 25 16.96 -8.08 2.48
CA ALA A 25 16.77 -6.88 1.67
C ALA A 25 16.19 -7.14 0.28
N ASP A 26 16.40 -8.33 -0.28
CA ASP A 26 16.10 -8.59 -1.69
C ASP A 26 15.62 -10.03 -1.86
N ARG A 27 14.41 -10.30 -1.37
CA ARG A 27 13.73 -11.56 -1.64
C ARG A 27 12.99 -11.38 -2.96
N PRO A 28 13.24 -12.21 -3.99
CA PRO A 28 12.42 -12.17 -5.19
C PRO A 28 10.98 -12.52 -4.78
N VAL A 29 10.09 -11.53 -4.92
CA VAL A 29 8.65 -11.67 -4.69
C VAL A 29 7.97 -11.38 -6.03
N ASP A 30 6.94 -12.18 -6.33
CA ASP A 30 6.05 -11.91 -7.44
C ASP A 30 5.02 -10.85 -7.00
N GLU A 31 5.28 -9.61 -7.38
CA GLU A 31 4.47 -8.45 -6.99
C GLU A 31 3.07 -8.53 -7.59
N GLU A 32 2.93 -9.02 -8.83
CA GLU A 32 1.65 -9.17 -9.51
C GLU A 32 0.76 -10.18 -8.77
N ALA A 33 1.33 -11.32 -8.36
CA ALA A 33 0.60 -12.31 -7.56
C ALA A 33 0.20 -11.77 -6.17
N GLN A 34 1.00 -10.89 -5.57
CA GLN A 34 0.66 -10.26 -4.29
C GLN A 34 -0.50 -9.28 -4.44
N ILE A 35 -0.45 -8.43 -5.47
CA ILE A 35 -1.49 -7.45 -5.77
C ILE A 35 -2.81 -8.17 -6.09
N ALA A 36 -2.79 -9.14 -7.00
CA ALA A 36 -3.99 -9.88 -7.39
C ALA A 36 -4.66 -10.58 -6.18
N LYS A 37 -3.86 -11.06 -5.22
CA LYS A 37 -4.40 -11.63 -3.99
C LYS A 37 -5.10 -10.58 -3.13
N GLU A 38 -4.48 -9.41 -2.94
CA GLU A 38 -5.04 -8.33 -2.13
C GLU A 38 -6.34 -7.78 -2.73
N GLU A 39 -6.38 -7.62 -4.06
CA GLU A 39 -7.59 -7.22 -4.79
C GLU A 39 -8.71 -8.25 -4.64
N ASN A 40 -8.41 -9.55 -4.76
CA ASN A 40 -9.39 -10.61 -4.54
C ASN A 40 -9.92 -10.62 -3.11
N ASP A 41 -9.04 -10.51 -2.11
CA ASP A 41 -9.43 -10.46 -0.70
C ASP A 41 -10.33 -9.23 -0.42
N HIS A 42 -10.06 -8.10 -1.09
CA HIS A 42 -10.89 -6.91 -1.01
C HIS A 42 -12.26 -7.08 -1.68
N ALA A 43 -12.32 -7.65 -2.88
CA ALA A 43 -13.57 -7.97 -3.57
C ALA A 43 -14.45 -8.90 -2.72
N ASP A 44 -13.87 -9.94 -2.14
CA ASP A 44 -14.54 -10.86 -1.21
C ASP A 44 -15.11 -10.12 0.02
N LEU A 45 -14.35 -9.17 0.56
CA LEU A 45 -14.80 -8.36 1.69
C LEU A 45 -16.00 -7.48 1.31
N MET A 46 -15.99 -6.86 0.14
CA MET A 46 -17.10 -6.03 -0.35
C MET A 46 -18.37 -6.86 -0.52
N ILE A 47 -18.26 -8.05 -1.11
CA ILE A 47 -19.38 -8.98 -1.23
C ILE A 47 -19.93 -9.38 0.14
N ARG A 48 -19.06 -9.69 1.11
CA ARG A 48 -19.50 -10.04 2.47
C ARG A 48 -20.22 -8.90 3.17
N ILE A 49 -19.78 -7.66 2.93
CA ILE A 49 -20.41 -6.46 3.50
C ILE A 49 -21.78 -6.24 2.86
N SER A 50 -21.89 -6.31 1.53
CA SER A 50 -23.15 -6.08 0.82
C SER A 50 -24.20 -7.14 1.15
N GLN A 51 -23.78 -8.40 1.30
CA GLN A 51 -24.67 -9.50 1.65
C GLN A 51 -25.05 -9.54 3.14
N ARG A 52 -24.40 -8.74 3.98
CA ARG A 52 -24.57 -8.81 5.43
C ARG A 52 -26.00 -8.42 5.83
N GLY A 53 -26.79 -9.41 6.23
CA GLY A 53 -28.16 -9.19 6.71
C GLY A 53 -29.20 -9.07 5.60
N LYS A 54 -28.86 -9.39 4.34
CA LYS A 54 -29.80 -9.43 3.21
C LYS A 54 -30.96 -10.41 3.45
N ASP A 55 -30.72 -11.46 4.22
CA ASP A 55 -31.69 -12.50 4.57
C ASP A 55 -32.54 -12.18 5.81
N ILE A 56 -32.28 -11.06 6.49
CA ILE A 56 -33.01 -10.68 7.71
C ILE A 56 -34.32 -10.00 7.33
N ILE A 57 -35.43 -10.67 7.62
CA ILE A 57 -36.78 -10.10 7.45
C ILE A 57 -36.98 -8.97 8.49
N PRO A 58 -37.27 -7.73 8.07
CA PRO A 58 -37.51 -6.63 9.00
C PRO A 58 -38.71 -6.90 9.93
N ILE A 59 -38.62 -6.44 11.17
CA ILE A 59 -39.72 -6.54 12.14
C ILE A 59 -40.95 -5.82 11.59
N GLY A 60 -42.08 -6.53 11.49
CA GLY A 60 -43.34 -5.98 10.98
C GLY A 60 -43.58 -6.18 9.48
N LYS A 61 -42.61 -6.72 8.72
CA LYS A 61 -42.84 -7.19 7.34
C LYS A 61 -43.15 -8.69 7.33
N SER A 62 -44.14 -9.09 6.52
CA SER A 62 -44.44 -10.51 6.29
C SER A 62 -43.50 -11.08 5.23
N SER A 63 -43.16 -12.36 5.35
CA SER A 63 -42.15 -13.03 4.50
C SER A 63 -42.43 -12.95 2.98
N SER A 64 -43.64 -12.62 2.55
CA SER A 64 -44.00 -12.50 1.13
C SER A 64 -43.52 -11.21 0.47
N GLU A 65 -43.21 -10.16 1.22
CA GLU A 65 -42.73 -8.88 0.67
C GLU A 65 -41.20 -8.80 0.62
N ALA A 66 -40.50 -9.56 1.48
CA ALA A 66 -39.03 -9.58 1.54
C ALA A 66 -38.37 -10.42 0.43
N LEU A 67 -39.14 -11.28 -0.25
CA LEU A 67 -38.66 -12.14 -1.35
C LEU A 67 -38.78 -11.47 -2.73
N GLN A 68 -39.23 -10.21 -2.79
CA GLN A 68 -39.16 -9.44 -4.03
C GLN A 68 -37.70 -9.05 -4.22
N GLU A 69 -36.98 -9.92 -4.93
CA GLU A 69 -35.59 -9.76 -5.30
C GLU A 69 -35.44 -8.36 -5.94
N PRO A 70 -34.57 -7.47 -5.40
CA PRO A 70 -34.26 -6.24 -6.10
C PRO A 70 -33.69 -6.65 -7.46
N GLU A 71 -34.25 -6.10 -8.54
CA GLU A 71 -33.69 -6.27 -9.88
C GLU A 71 -32.20 -5.93 -9.79
N GLU A 72 -31.35 -6.84 -10.27
CA GLU A 72 -29.90 -6.62 -10.34
C GLU A 72 -29.69 -5.38 -11.21
N GLU A 73 -29.45 -4.23 -10.58
CA GLU A 73 -28.97 -3.05 -11.27
C GLU A 73 -27.60 -3.45 -11.83
N GLU A 74 -27.54 -3.69 -13.14
CA GLU A 74 -26.27 -3.81 -13.86
C GLU A 74 -25.57 -2.46 -13.68
N ASP A 75 -24.64 -2.39 -12.73
CA ASP A 75 -23.69 -1.28 -12.61
C ASP A 75 -22.87 -1.25 -13.92
N GLU A 76 -23.36 -0.51 -14.92
CA GLU A 76 -22.55 -0.08 -16.06
C GLU A 76 -21.47 0.84 -15.49
N ASP A 77 -20.33 0.24 -15.14
CA ASP A 77 -19.07 0.93 -14.85
C ASP A 77 -18.67 1.71 -16.12
N GLU A 78 -19.25 2.90 -16.31
CA GLU A 78 -18.71 3.90 -17.22
C GLU A 78 -17.35 4.33 -16.66
N ASP A 79 -16.32 3.70 -17.21
CA ASP A 79 -14.91 4.06 -17.16
C ASP A 79 -14.74 5.56 -17.39
N SER A 80 -14.86 6.33 -16.31
CA SER A 80 -14.51 7.74 -16.29
C SER A 80 -13.00 7.81 -16.30
N GLU A 81 -12.41 7.72 -17.49
CA GLU A 81 -11.05 8.17 -17.83
C GLU A 81 -10.78 9.50 -17.14
N SER A 82 -10.24 9.41 -15.93
CA SER A 82 -9.83 10.54 -15.11
C SER A 82 -8.52 11.00 -15.69
N ASP A 83 -8.60 11.85 -16.70
CA ASP A 83 -7.50 12.64 -17.24
C ASP A 83 -6.96 13.55 -16.12
N HIS A 84 -6.08 12.97 -15.29
CA HIS A 84 -5.34 13.69 -14.29
C HIS A 84 -4.20 14.39 -15.04
N GLU A 85 -4.52 15.53 -15.65
CA GLU A 85 -3.50 16.45 -16.17
C GLU A 85 -2.55 16.79 -15.02
N ASP A 86 -1.29 16.41 -15.20
CA ASP A 86 -0.16 16.74 -14.34
C ASP A 86 -0.15 18.23 -14.01
N GLU A 87 -0.62 18.61 -12.82
CA GLU A 87 -0.27 19.91 -12.23
C GLU A 87 1.14 19.78 -11.67
N ASP A 88 2.11 20.12 -12.52
CA ASP A 88 3.49 20.42 -12.18
C ASP A 88 3.56 21.27 -10.90
N GLU A 89 3.80 20.64 -9.75
CA GLU A 89 4.15 21.36 -8.51
C GLU A 89 5.55 21.96 -8.72
N GLU A 90 5.56 23.19 -9.24
CA GLU A 90 6.74 24.03 -9.40
C GLU A 90 7.57 24.03 -8.09
N ASP A 91 8.85 23.67 -8.23
CA ASP A 91 9.88 23.75 -7.20
C ASP A 91 9.77 25.09 -6.43
N ILE A 92 9.23 25.04 -5.20
CA ILE A 92 9.18 26.19 -4.30
C ILE A 92 10.60 26.41 -3.78
N ASP A 93 11.36 27.23 -4.50
CA ASP A 93 12.73 27.64 -4.16
C ASP A 93 12.69 28.46 -2.84
N LEU A 94 12.87 27.75 -1.72
CA LEU A 94 12.85 28.29 -0.35
C LEU A 94 14.15 29.06 -0.01
N ASP A 95 14.70 29.82 -0.95
CA ASP A 95 15.91 30.60 -0.71
C ASP A 95 15.89 31.98 -1.39
N ALA A 96 15.10 32.92 -0.87
CA ALA A 96 15.44 34.35 -0.88
C ALA A 96 14.53 35.20 0.01
N GLN A 97 15.07 35.56 1.19
CA GLN A 97 15.02 36.91 1.78
C GLN A 97 13.64 37.53 2.12
N ASP A 98 13.35 37.61 3.42
CA ASP A 98 12.90 38.89 3.97
C ASP A 98 13.83 39.37 5.09
N ASN A 99 14.34 40.56 4.84
CA ASN A 99 15.28 41.31 5.63
C ASN A 99 14.43 42.38 6.32
N ASN A 100 14.62 42.55 7.64
CA ASN A 100 14.28 43.75 8.41
C ASN A 100 12.82 43.94 8.87
N GLN A 101 12.57 43.69 10.16
CA GLN A 101 11.72 44.56 10.98
C GLN A 101 12.07 44.47 12.48
N ASN A 102 12.76 45.54 12.93
CA ASN A 102 12.67 46.23 14.23
C ASN A 102 13.34 45.63 15.48
#